data_AF-A0A7W6MRY4-F1
#
_entry.id   AF-A0A7W6MRY4-F1
#
_cell.length_a   1.000
_cell.length_b   1.000
_cell.length_c   1.000
_cell.angle_alpha   90.00
_cell.angle_beta   90.00
_cell.angle_gamma   90.00
#
_symmetry.space_group_name_H-M   'P 1'
#
loop_
_entity.id
_entity.type
_entity.pdbx_description
1 polymer ?
#
loop_
_entity_poly.entity_id
_entity_poly.type
_entity_poly.pdbx_seq_one_letter_code
_entity_poly.pdbx_strand_id
1 'polypeptide(L)'
;MKRASLRRNASAAFARLRPILGGAVLGLAGLSFAWALVLGSGAAWGHHGFGGRYDLSAPVWIEGEVTRAYFGQPHAELVIRVADDLGVPAAPPDLGSAATFLDPGRLQVRADMRGASVEVELPPTQKYFSLGERIAVGDRIAIIAVRNCDPPHQLNGQWLRLADGEIVARAGAMSYMVGGC
;
A
#
# COMPACT_ATOMS: atom_id res chain seq x y z
N MET A 1 13.59 56.33 5.78
CA MET A 1 12.47 57.30 5.80
C MET A 1 11.20 56.55 6.19
N LYS A 2 10.54 56.99 7.28
CA LYS A 2 9.31 56.43 7.86
C LYS A 2 8.08 56.81 7.02
N ARG A 3 7.14 55.89 6.79
CA ARG A 3 5.68 56.20 6.76
C ARG A 3 4.86 55.01 7.25
N ALA A 4 4.09 55.28 8.30
CA ALA A 4 3.03 54.46 8.86
C ALA A 4 1.70 54.75 8.15
N SER A 5 0.77 53.79 8.14
CA SER A 5 -0.67 54.10 8.10
C SER A 5 -1.49 52.91 8.60
N LEU A 6 -2.05 53.08 9.81
CA LEU A 6 -3.12 52.26 10.37
C LEU A 6 -4.42 52.51 9.60
N ARG A 7 -5.23 51.46 9.39
CA ARG A 7 -6.69 51.60 9.31
C ARG A 7 -7.39 50.49 10.10
N ARG A 8 -8.09 50.94 11.14
CA ARG A 8 -9.11 50.21 11.92
C ARG A 8 -10.45 50.42 11.24
N ASN A 9 -11.29 49.38 11.15
CA ASN A 9 -12.74 49.48 10.97
C ASN A 9 -13.35 48.43 11.92
N ALA A 10 -13.91 48.82 13.06
CA ALA A 10 -15.24 49.38 13.28
C ALA A 10 -16.32 48.27 13.39
N SER A 11 -16.74 48.06 14.63
CA SER A 11 -17.79 47.17 15.11
C SER A 11 -19.20 47.65 14.72
N ALA A 12 -20.13 46.71 14.54
CA ALA A 12 -21.58 46.91 14.64
C ALA A 12 -22.13 45.75 15.49
N ALA A 13 -22.55 45.96 16.74
CA ALA A 13 -23.88 46.44 17.18
C ALA A 13 -25.00 45.43 16.80
N PHE A 14 -25.24 44.42 17.64
CA PHE A 14 -26.37 44.35 18.60
C PHE A 14 -27.77 44.41 17.97
N ALA A 15 -28.39 43.24 17.84
CA ALA A 15 -29.84 43.08 17.88
C ALA A 15 -30.20 42.10 19.01
N ARG A 16 -30.81 42.65 20.07
CA ARG A 16 -31.50 41.91 21.14
C ARG A 16 -32.93 41.65 20.70
N LEU A 17 -33.49 40.49 21.07
CA LEU A 17 -34.90 40.18 21.41
C LEU A 17 -35.01 38.64 21.38
N ARG A 18 -35.71 37.92 22.25
CA ARG A 18 -36.18 38.01 23.64
C ARG A 18 -36.59 36.54 23.96
N PRO A 19 -36.57 36.09 25.22
CA PRO A 19 -36.73 34.68 25.57
C PRO A 19 -38.21 34.29 25.59
N ILE A 20 -38.54 33.08 25.13
CA ILE A 20 -39.82 32.43 25.43
C ILE A 20 -39.52 31.29 26.39
N LEU A 21 -39.97 31.48 27.63
CA LEU A 21 -40.13 30.46 28.64
C LEU A 21 -41.18 29.44 28.19
N GLY A 22 -40.95 28.16 28.50
CA GLY A 22 -42.03 27.20 28.66
C GLY A 22 -41.66 25.80 28.18
N GLY A 23 -41.33 24.92 29.12
CA GLY A 23 -41.23 23.49 28.83
C GLY A 23 -40.22 22.78 29.70
N ALA A 24 -40.55 22.62 30.98
CA ALA A 24 -39.91 21.59 31.79
C ALA A 24 -40.21 20.22 31.19
N VAL A 25 -39.18 19.55 30.65
CA VAL A 25 -39.18 18.10 30.50
C VAL A 25 -38.09 17.57 31.41
N LEU A 26 -38.49 17.29 32.64
CA LEU A 26 -37.84 16.29 33.47
C LEU A 26 -37.85 14.96 32.70
N GLY A 27 -36.70 14.30 32.62
CA GLY A 27 -36.65 12.87 32.34
C GLY A 27 -35.48 12.47 31.47
N LEU A 28 -34.67 11.55 32.01
CA LEU A 28 -33.65 10.75 31.31
C LEU A 28 -32.31 11.45 31.08
N ALA A 29 -31.79 12.08 32.13
CA ALA A 29 -30.35 12.10 32.35
C ALA A 29 -29.91 10.68 32.80
N GLY A 30 -29.10 10.03 31.97
CA GLY A 30 -28.37 8.81 32.33
C GLY A 30 -28.79 7.57 31.55
N LEU A 31 -28.04 7.27 30.48
CA LEU A 31 -27.79 5.93 29.87
C LEU A 31 -27.36 5.96 28.39
N SER A 32 -26.75 7.04 27.89
CA SER A 32 -26.35 7.08 26.45
C SER A 32 -24.84 7.21 26.18
N PHE A 33 -23.98 7.11 27.19
CA PHE A 33 -22.52 7.28 27.00
C PHE A 33 -21.72 5.96 26.91
N ALA A 34 -22.36 4.84 26.57
CA ALA A 34 -21.72 3.52 26.55
C ALA A 34 -21.71 2.81 25.18
N TRP A 35 -22.19 3.45 24.10
CA TRP A 35 -22.33 2.81 22.78
C TRP A 35 -21.43 3.37 21.67
N ALA A 36 -20.53 4.31 21.98
CA ALA A 36 -19.64 4.90 20.99
C ALA A 36 -18.26 4.23 20.89
N LEU A 37 -18.02 3.10 21.58
CA LEU A 37 -16.70 2.46 21.69
C LEU A 37 -16.58 1.09 20.99
N VAL A 38 -17.50 0.73 20.09
CA VAL A 38 -17.53 -0.62 19.47
C VAL A 38 -17.18 -0.65 17.97
N LEU A 39 -17.03 0.49 17.29
CA LEU A 39 -16.83 0.50 15.82
C LEU A 39 -15.38 0.71 15.35
N GLY A 40 -14.40 0.64 16.24
CA GLY A 40 -13.00 0.96 15.95
C GLY A 40 -12.04 -0.23 15.85
N SER A 41 -12.46 -1.46 16.18
CA SER A 41 -11.66 -2.66 15.97
C SER A 41 -11.80 -3.15 14.53
N GLY A 42 -11.47 -2.26 13.59
CA GLY A 42 -11.01 -2.72 12.27
C GLY A 42 -9.89 -3.72 12.56
N ALA A 43 -10.04 -4.94 12.06
CA ALA A 43 -9.10 -6.01 12.30
C ALA A 43 -7.69 -5.46 12.10
N ALA A 44 -6.92 -5.36 13.20
CA ALA A 44 -5.48 -5.33 13.12
C ALA A 44 -5.09 -6.73 12.64
N TRP A 45 -5.31 -6.98 11.34
CA TRP A 45 -4.65 -8.06 10.64
C TRP A 45 -3.18 -7.88 10.96
N GLY A 46 -2.64 -8.83 11.71
CA GLY A 46 -1.22 -8.86 11.99
C GLY A 46 -0.53 -8.80 10.64
N HIS A 47 0.19 -7.72 10.41
CA HIS A 47 1.18 -7.60 9.35
C HIS A 47 2.19 -8.74 9.52
N HIS A 48 1.94 -9.89 8.90
CA HIS A 48 2.83 -11.05 8.94
C HIS A 48 4.03 -10.76 8.04
N GLY A 49 4.86 -9.81 8.44
CA GLY A 49 5.99 -9.38 7.64
C GLY A 49 6.97 -10.51 7.42
N PHE A 50 7.43 -10.70 6.18
CA PHE A 50 8.64 -11.44 5.76
C PHE A 50 8.98 -12.76 6.50
N GLY A 51 8.00 -13.42 7.11
CA GLY A 51 8.16 -14.65 7.87
C GLY A 51 7.83 -15.85 6.99
N GLY A 52 8.61 -16.92 7.11
CA GLY A 52 8.38 -18.16 6.37
C GLY A 52 9.46 -18.43 5.33
N ARG A 53 9.12 -19.22 4.31
CA ARG A 53 10.03 -19.65 3.25
C ARG A 53 9.50 -19.18 1.90
N TYR A 54 10.31 -18.52 1.09
CA TYR A 54 9.86 -17.99 -0.20
C TYR A 54 10.48 -18.74 -1.38
N ASP A 55 9.65 -19.16 -2.32
CA ASP A 55 10.06 -20.03 -3.42
C ASP A 55 10.78 -19.26 -4.54
N LEU A 56 12.09 -19.48 -4.69
CA LEU A 56 12.88 -18.98 -5.83
C LEU A 56 12.74 -19.83 -7.09
N SER A 57 12.22 -21.05 -6.97
CA SER A 57 12.12 -21.96 -8.12
C SER A 57 11.00 -21.57 -9.08
N ALA A 58 10.03 -20.76 -8.62
CA ALA A 58 8.82 -20.43 -9.35
C ALA A 58 8.41 -18.93 -9.20
N PRO A 59 9.29 -17.97 -9.56
CA PRO A 59 9.01 -16.54 -9.45
C PRO A 59 7.79 -16.13 -10.28
N VAL A 60 6.94 -15.29 -9.70
CA VAL A 60 5.66 -14.87 -10.28
C VAL A 60 5.84 -13.53 -10.99
N TRP A 61 5.44 -13.49 -12.26
CA TRP A 61 5.26 -12.26 -13.02
C TRP A 61 3.89 -11.63 -12.73
N ILE A 62 3.90 -10.37 -12.33
CA ILE A 62 2.72 -9.57 -12.03
C ILE A 62 2.83 -8.29 -12.85
N GLU A 63 1.79 -7.93 -13.60
CA GLU A 63 1.69 -6.62 -14.24
C GLU A 63 0.25 -6.14 -14.18
N GLY A 64 0.06 -4.86 -13.86
CA GLY A 64 -1.27 -4.33 -13.64
C GLY A 64 -1.27 -2.92 -13.09
N GLU A 65 -2.44 -2.47 -12.66
CA GLU A 65 -2.67 -1.12 -12.13
C GLU A 65 -2.49 -1.11 -10.60
N VAL A 66 -1.75 -0.14 -10.08
CA VAL A 66 -1.64 0.12 -8.65
C VAL A 66 -2.98 0.67 -8.13
N THR A 67 -3.65 -0.07 -7.27
CA THR A 67 -4.93 0.33 -6.66
C THR A 67 -4.79 0.81 -5.21
N ARG A 68 -3.68 0.46 -4.56
CA ARG A 68 -3.27 0.98 -3.25
C ARG A 68 -1.75 0.96 -3.17
N ALA A 69 -1.19 1.97 -2.51
CA ALA A 69 0.23 2.00 -2.21
C ALA A 69 0.46 2.52 -0.79
N TYR A 70 1.35 1.87 -0.06
CA TYR A 70 1.79 2.26 1.28
C TYR A 70 3.32 2.17 1.34
N PHE A 71 3.97 3.26 1.77
CA PHE A 71 5.43 3.37 1.83
C PHE A 71 5.90 3.73 3.25
N GLY A 72 5.32 3.08 4.25
CA GLY A 72 5.69 3.25 5.66
C GLY A 72 6.27 1.99 6.28
N GLN A 73 6.34 1.96 7.61
CA GLN A 73 6.87 0.83 8.38
C GLN A 73 5.76 -0.16 8.76
N PRO A 74 6.03 -1.47 8.88
CA PRO A 74 7.34 -2.12 8.84
C PRO A 74 7.91 -2.36 7.44
N HIS A 75 7.06 -2.37 6.41
CA HIS A 75 7.46 -2.52 5.01
C HIS A 75 6.50 -1.77 4.09
N ALA A 76 6.98 -1.45 2.89
CA ALA A 76 6.13 -0.90 1.84
C ALA A 76 5.25 -2.02 1.24
N GLU A 77 4.05 -1.66 0.83
CA GLU A 77 3.03 -2.56 0.31
C GLU A 77 2.36 -1.94 -0.91
N LEU A 78 2.06 -2.78 -1.89
CA LEU A 78 1.32 -2.41 -3.09
C LEU A 78 0.15 -3.38 -3.27
N VAL A 79 -1.03 -2.86 -3.64
CA VAL A 79 -2.14 -3.69 -4.12
C VAL A 79 -2.30 -3.46 -5.61
N ILE A 80 -2.07 -4.51 -6.40
CA ILE A 80 -2.08 -4.48 -7.86
C ILE A 80 -3.34 -5.16 -8.38
N ARG A 81 -4.12 -4.48 -9.21
CA ARG A 81 -5.13 -5.12 -10.07
C ARG A 81 -4.40 -5.72 -11.27
N VAL A 82 -4.21 -7.02 -11.25
CA VAL A 82 -3.48 -7.75 -12.29
C VAL A 82 -4.30 -7.75 -13.58
N ALA A 83 -3.62 -7.56 -14.72
CA ALA A 83 -4.28 -7.63 -16.02
C ALA A 83 -4.94 -9.00 -16.28
N ASP A 84 -6.14 -9.01 -16.85
CA ASP A 84 -6.89 -10.24 -17.17
C ASP A 84 -6.17 -11.10 -18.22
N ASP A 85 -5.52 -10.45 -19.18
CA ASP A 85 -4.80 -11.05 -20.29
C ASP A 85 -3.30 -11.23 -20.02
N LEU A 86 -2.87 -11.12 -18.75
CA LEU A 86 -1.46 -11.16 -18.38
C LEU A 86 -0.76 -12.42 -18.92
N GLY A 87 0.28 -12.19 -19.72
CA GLY A 87 1.22 -13.21 -20.18
C GLY A 87 2.62 -12.97 -19.63
N VAL A 88 3.46 -14.01 -19.66
CA VAL A 88 4.90 -13.82 -19.46
C VAL A 88 5.42 -12.98 -20.64
N PRO A 89 6.28 -11.97 -20.40
CA PRO A 89 6.84 -11.15 -21.48
C PRO A 89 7.54 -12.02 -22.53
N ALA A 90 7.28 -11.74 -23.82
CA ALA A 90 7.91 -12.48 -24.92
C ALA A 90 9.45 -12.30 -24.95
N ALA A 91 9.92 -11.10 -24.60
CA ALA A 91 11.32 -10.83 -24.35
C ALA A 91 11.59 -10.90 -22.84
N PRO A 92 12.62 -11.65 -22.39
CA PRO A 92 13.01 -11.68 -20.98
C PRO A 92 13.26 -10.26 -20.44
N PRO A 93 12.75 -9.92 -19.24
CA PRO A 93 13.04 -8.63 -18.64
C PRO A 93 14.52 -8.53 -18.24
N ASP A 94 15.07 -7.31 -18.30
CA ASP A 94 16.37 -7.04 -17.67
C ASP A 94 16.22 -7.11 -16.14
N LEU A 95 16.83 -8.11 -15.53
CA LEU A 95 16.72 -8.33 -14.08
C LEU A 95 17.69 -7.46 -13.27
N GLY A 96 18.64 -6.77 -13.92
CA GLY A 96 19.66 -5.99 -13.24
C GLY A 96 20.32 -6.78 -12.10
N SER A 97 20.36 -6.19 -10.90
CA SER A 97 20.96 -6.83 -9.72
C SER A 97 20.24 -8.10 -9.26
N ALA A 98 18.98 -8.31 -9.65
CA ALA A 98 18.23 -9.51 -9.27
C ALA A 98 18.62 -10.74 -10.09
N ALA A 99 19.35 -10.57 -11.20
CA ALA A 99 19.89 -11.69 -12.00
C ALA A 99 20.82 -12.62 -11.18
N THR A 100 21.29 -12.17 -10.01
CA THR A 100 22.11 -12.97 -9.09
C THR A 100 21.34 -14.10 -8.40
N PHE A 101 20.00 -14.07 -8.41
CA PHE A 101 19.18 -15.08 -7.73
C PHE A 101 17.82 -15.37 -8.40
N LEU A 102 17.41 -14.57 -9.39
CA LEU A 102 16.24 -14.84 -10.21
C LEU A 102 16.66 -15.34 -11.60
N ASP A 103 15.88 -16.27 -12.12
CA ASP A 103 16.02 -16.81 -13.47
C ASP A 103 14.80 -16.38 -14.30
N PRO A 104 14.97 -15.57 -15.37
CA PRO A 104 13.84 -15.13 -16.19
C PRO A 104 13.16 -16.30 -16.91
N GLY A 105 13.87 -17.42 -17.14
CA GLY A 105 13.31 -18.63 -17.73
C GLY A 105 12.35 -19.39 -16.82
N ARG A 106 12.26 -19.01 -15.54
CA ARG A 106 11.33 -19.60 -14.56
C ARG A 106 10.14 -18.69 -14.22
N LEU A 107 10.03 -17.53 -14.87
CA LEU A 107 8.91 -16.63 -14.66
C LEU A 107 7.61 -17.30 -15.08
N GLN A 108 6.62 -17.22 -14.20
CA GLN A 108 5.28 -17.75 -14.44
C GLN A 108 4.22 -16.70 -14.16
N VAL A 109 3.13 -16.74 -14.93
CA VAL A 109 1.89 -16.05 -14.58
C VAL A 109 0.96 -17.06 -13.95
N ARG A 110 0.46 -16.77 -12.74
CA ARG A 110 -0.51 -17.66 -12.10
C ARG A 110 -1.93 -17.37 -12.57
N ALA A 111 -2.68 -18.43 -12.84
CA ALA A 111 -4.05 -18.33 -13.32
C ALA A 111 -4.99 -17.68 -12.28
N ASP A 112 -4.77 -17.95 -10.99
CA ASP A 112 -5.55 -17.41 -9.88
C ASP A 112 -5.34 -15.90 -9.64
N MET A 113 -4.33 -15.30 -10.27
CA MET A 113 -4.03 -13.88 -10.11
C MET A 113 -4.59 -13.00 -11.24
N ARG A 114 -4.89 -13.55 -12.42
CA ARG A 114 -5.37 -12.75 -13.56
C ARG A 114 -6.71 -12.09 -13.21
N GLY A 115 -6.81 -10.78 -13.41
CA GLY A 115 -7.98 -9.98 -13.04
C GLY A 115 -8.16 -9.75 -11.53
N ALA A 116 -7.38 -10.43 -10.69
CA ALA A 116 -7.48 -10.31 -9.23
C ALA A 116 -6.73 -9.08 -8.72
N SER A 117 -7.13 -8.62 -7.53
CA SER A 117 -6.32 -7.70 -6.73
C SER A 117 -5.37 -8.52 -5.85
N VAL A 118 -4.07 -8.33 -6.03
CA VAL A 118 -3.04 -9.01 -5.25
C VAL A 118 -2.24 -8.01 -4.44
N GLU A 119 -1.91 -8.36 -3.21
CA GLU A 119 -1.02 -7.58 -2.35
C GLU A 119 0.41 -8.07 -2.50
N VAL A 120 1.35 -7.13 -2.63
CA VAL A 120 2.78 -7.39 -2.74
C VAL A 120 3.51 -6.59 -1.67
N GLU A 121 4.20 -7.30 -0.79
CA GLU A 121 5.11 -6.69 0.19
C GLU A 121 6.47 -6.43 -0.46
N LEU A 122 7.06 -5.27 -0.18
CA LEU A 122 8.37 -4.86 -0.67
C LEU A 122 9.41 -4.92 0.46
N PRO A 123 10.64 -5.40 0.21
CA PRO A 123 11.67 -5.55 1.23
C PRO A 123 11.83 -4.30 2.11
N PRO A 124 12.02 -4.45 3.44
CA PRO A 124 12.04 -3.33 4.39
C PRO A 124 13.38 -2.57 4.31
N THR A 125 13.65 -1.94 3.17
CA THR A 125 14.87 -1.20 2.91
C THR A 125 14.52 0.22 2.45
N GLN A 126 15.41 1.17 2.72
CA GLN A 126 15.23 2.56 2.32
C GLN A 126 14.92 2.72 0.82
N LYS A 127 15.49 1.85 -0.02
CA LYS A 127 15.27 1.82 -1.47
C LYS A 127 13.79 1.69 -1.83
N TYR A 128 13.03 0.87 -1.11
CA TYR A 128 11.60 0.66 -1.38
C TYR A 128 10.73 1.70 -0.67
N PHE A 129 11.12 2.17 0.51
CA PHE A 129 10.41 3.27 1.19
C PHE A 129 10.45 4.58 0.39
N SER A 130 11.54 4.85 -0.34
CA SER A 130 11.66 6.05 -1.17
C SER A 130 10.82 6.04 -2.46
N LEU A 131 10.07 4.97 -2.73
CA LEU A 131 9.25 4.88 -3.95
C LEU A 131 7.93 5.66 -3.86
N GLY A 132 7.56 6.20 -2.69
CA GLY A 132 6.28 6.88 -2.51
C GLY A 132 6.06 8.14 -3.34
N GLU A 133 7.12 8.76 -3.85
CA GLU A 133 7.02 9.89 -4.79
C GLU A 133 7.04 9.46 -6.26
N ARG A 134 7.27 8.16 -6.52
CA ARG A 134 7.53 7.58 -7.85
C ARG A 134 6.49 6.56 -8.29
N ILE A 135 5.66 6.10 -7.36
CA ILE A 135 4.56 5.16 -7.61
C ILE A 135 3.29 5.79 -7.05
N ALA A 136 2.30 5.98 -7.91
CA ALA A 136 0.99 6.49 -7.58
C ALA A 136 -0.10 5.44 -7.84
N VAL A 137 -1.26 5.62 -7.20
CA VAL A 137 -2.48 4.89 -7.59
C VAL A 137 -2.85 5.26 -9.02
N GLY A 138 -3.16 4.25 -9.84
CA GLY A 138 -3.42 4.36 -11.27
C GLY A 138 -2.21 4.05 -12.15
N ASP A 139 -1.00 3.97 -11.58
CA ASP A 139 0.18 3.58 -12.34
C ASP A 139 0.08 2.13 -12.81
N ARG A 140 0.49 1.88 -14.05
CA ARG A 140 0.75 0.52 -14.53
C ARG A 140 2.22 0.18 -14.27
N ILE A 141 2.45 -0.86 -13.47
CA ILE A 141 3.80 -1.35 -13.15
C ILE A 141 3.89 -2.85 -13.37
N ALA A 142 5.13 -3.35 -13.49
CA ALA A 142 5.41 -4.77 -13.48
C ALA A 142 6.28 -5.15 -12.28
N ILE A 143 6.06 -6.33 -11.73
CA ILE A 143 6.73 -6.85 -10.54
C ILE A 143 7.09 -8.32 -10.78
N ILE A 144 8.31 -8.70 -10.37
CA ILE A 144 8.64 -10.11 -10.12
C ILE A 144 8.61 -10.34 -8.62
N ALA A 145 7.71 -11.20 -8.19
CA ALA A 145 7.54 -11.57 -6.79
C ALA A 145 7.88 -13.04 -6.56
N VAL A 146 8.34 -13.35 -5.35
CA VAL A 146 8.46 -14.73 -4.87
C VAL A 146 7.37 -14.98 -3.84
N ARG A 147 6.80 -16.18 -3.83
CA ARG A 147 5.62 -16.51 -3.03
C ARG A 147 6.02 -17.31 -1.80
N ASN A 148 5.40 -17.01 -0.66
CA ASN A 148 5.60 -17.77 0.56
C ASN A 148 5.05 -19.20 0.38
N CYS A 149 5.81 -20.18 0.85
CA CYS A 149 5.47 -21.60 0.83
C CYS A 149 4.29 -21.91 1.74
N ASP A 150 4.20 -21.20 2.86
CA ASP A 150 3.17 -21.41 3.85
C ASP A 150 1.98 -20.46 3.64
N PRO A 151 0.75 -20.87 3.96
CA PRO A 151 -0.39 -19.96 4.01
C PRO A 151 -0.11 -18.74 4.90
N PRO A 152 -0.58 -17.53 4.52
CA PRO A 152 -1.48 -17.22 3.41
C PRO A 152 -0.81 -17.06 2.04
N HIS A 153 0.46 -17.47 1.90
CA HIS A 153 1.23 -17.39 0.67
C HIS A 153 1.47 -15.97 0.15
N GLN A 154 1.96 -15.10 1.05
CA GLN A 154 2.30 -13.71 0.75
C GLN A 154 3.25 -13.59 -0.45
N LEU A 155 3.14 -12.49 -1.19
CA LEU A 155 4.02 -12.16 -2.29
C LEU A 155 5.09 -11.16 -1.86
N ASN A 156 6.33 -11.43 -2.25
CA ASN A 156 7.48 -10.60 -1.93
C ASN A 156 8.14 -10.05 -3.18
N GLY A 157 8.01 -8.75 -3.43
CA GLY A 157 8.55 -8.09 -4.62
C GLY A 157 10.07 -8.01 -4.61
N GLN A 158 10.72 -8.57 -5.63
CA GLN A 158 12.19 -8.59 -5.77
C GLN A 158 12.72 -7.64 -6.84
N TRP A 159 11.87 -7.35 -7.83
CA TRP A 159 12.15 -6.54 -8.98
C TRP A 159 10.87 -5.83 -9.38
N LEU A 160 10.98 -4.54 -9.74
CA LEU A 160 9.89 -3.74 -10.27
C LEU A 160 10.35 -3.00 -11.52
N ARG A 161 9.44 -2.84 -12.48
CA ARG A 161 9.52 -1.82 -13.53
C ARG A 161 8.40 -0.82 -13.29
N LEU A 162 8.78 0.43 -13.08
CA LEU A 162 7.85 1.52 -12.79
C LEU A 162 7.16 2.03 -14.07
N ALA A 163 6.20 2.94 -13.91
CA ALA A 163 5.42 3.49 -15.02
C ALA A 163 6.27 4.26 -16.05
N ASP A 164 7.38 4.87 -15.60
CA ASP A 164 8.36 5.56 -16.45
C ASP A 164 9.39 4.61 -17.10
N GLY A 165 9.30 3.31 -16.79
CA GLY A 165 10.21 2.28 -17.28
C GLY A 165 11.45 2.06 -16.40
N GLU A 166 11.65 2.83 -15.32
CA GLU A 166 12.78 2.62 -14.42
C GLU A 166 12.70 1.24 -13.74
N ILE A 167 13.85 0.58 -13.60
CA ILE A 167 13.97 -0.72 -12.95
C ILE A 167 14.49 -0.56 -11.51
N VAL A 168 13.73 -1.12 -10.56
CA VAL A 168 14.08 -1.15 -9.14
C VAL A 168 14.19 -2.61 -8.70
N ALA A 169 15.43 -3.09 -8.56
CA ALA A 169 15.72 -4.49 -8.23
C ALA A 169 16.54 -4.65 -6.94
N ARG A 170 16.34 -5.73 -6.19
CA ARG A 170 17.19 -6.09 -5.05
C ARG A 170 18.53 -6.66 -5.54
N ALA A 171 19.58 -6.51 -4.72
CA ALA A 171 20.82 -7.23 -4.90
C ALA A 171 20.86 -8.43 -3.93
N GLY A 172 20.94 -9.64 -4.48
CA GLY A 172 21.04 -10.89 -3.72
C GLY A 172 19.70 -11.45 -3.20
N ALA A 173 19.74 -12.72 -2.79
CA ALA A 173 18.63 -13.42 -2.14
C ALA A 173 18.58 -13.13 -0.63
N MET A 174 17.46 -13.46 0.02
CA MET A 174 17.31 -13.42 1.48
C MET A 174 17.49 -14.82 2.05
N SER A 175 17.93 -14.94 3.31
CA SER A 175 18.22 -16.24 3.94
C SER A 175 17.01 -17.18 4.02
N TYR A 176 15.80 -16.62 3.95
CA TYR A 176 14.54 -17.34 3.94
C TYR A 176 13.99 -17.63 2.54
N MET A 177 14.72 -17.26 1.49
CA MET A 177 14.40 -17.67 0.12
C MET A 177 14.99 -19.05 -0.15
N VAL A 178 14.14 -19.98 -0.60
CA VAL A 178 14.46 -21.40 -0.76
C VAL A 178 14.30 -21.83 -2.21
N GLY A 179 15.02 -22.87 -2.62
CA GLY A 179 14.94 -23.45 -3.97
C GLY A 179 13.74 -24.37 -4.17
N GLY A 180 12.55 -23.97 -3.73
CA GLY A 180 11.33 -24.78 -3.77
C GLY A 180 10.55 -24.76 -2.46
N CYS A 181 9.24 -24.67 -2.60
CA CYS A 181 8.31 -25.29 -1.65
C CYS A 181 8.23 -26.80 -1.98
#